data_AF-A0A959FTC3-F1
#
_entry.id   AF-A0A959FTC3-F1
#
_cell.length_a   1.000
_cell.length_b   1.000
_cell.length_c   1.000
_cell.angle_alpha   90.00
_cell.angle_beta   90.00
_cell.angle_gamma   90.00
#
_symmetry.space_group_name_H-M   'P 1'
#
loop_
_entity.id
_entity.type
_entity.pdbx_description
1 polymer ?
#
loop_
_entity_poly.entity_id
_entity_poly.type
_entity_poly.pdbx_seq_one_letter_code
_entity_poly.pdbx_strand_id
1 'polypeptide(L)'
;MSDEKIIFSMTGINKTFPPNKQVLKNIYLSFFYGAKIGVLGLNGSGKSTLLKIIAGIDNNYEGEVFFEKDYRIGYLEQEPELDESKTVRQVVEEGVQHIVDLLEEYEAVNLKFAEEMSDDEMNALIEKQGVLTEQLEHHNAWELDNRLETAMEALRCPEADTSIAVLSGGERRRVALCRLLLSNPDILLLDEPTNHLDAESVHWLEQYLQNFPGTVIAVTHDRYFLDNVAGWILELDRGEGIPWKGNYSSWLEQKAKRLEMEQRADQKRQKTLERELEWVRMAPKARQAKSKARLKAYEKLAGEEAKEQERKLELFIPTGPRLGDVVIEANGLKKAFDNKLLFEELSFSIPKNAVVGVIGPNGVGKSTLFKIIMQEEQPDAGDITVGDTVQIAYVDQTHKDLIPEKSVYEVVSGGLDLLQVGNATINARAYLSRFNFTGADQQKKVKDLSGGERNRVHLAITLKEGG
;
A
#
# COMPACT_ATOMS: atom_id res chain seq x y z
N MET A 1 -30.64 -19.54 0.33
CA MET A 1 -29.44 -20.19 0.89
C MET A 1 -28.35 -19.89 -0.11
N SER A 2 -27.41 -19.03 0.23
CA SER A 2 -26.32 -18.67 -0.69
C SER A 2 -25.37 -19.86 -0.79
N ASP A 3 -25.14 -20.36 -2.00
CA ASP A 3 -24.09 -21.33 -2.33
C ASP A 3 -22.71 -20.67 -2.17
N GLU A 4 -22.36 -20.28 -0.94
CA GLU A 4 -21.04 -19.74 -0.60
C GLU A 4 -20.05 -20.91 -0.57
N LYS A 5 -19.54 -21.28 -1.75
CA LYS A 5 -18.55 -22.33 -1.92
C LYS A 5 -17.19 -21.84 -1.39
N ILE A 6 -16.61 -22.60 -0.45
CA ILE A 6 -15.30 -22.30 0.13
C ILE A 6 -14.21 -22.72 -0.86
N ILE A 7 -13.32 -21.80 -1.23
CA ILE A 7 -12.21 -22.06 -2.17
C ILE A 7 -10.95 -22.53 -1.45
N PHE A 8 -10.66 -21.93 -0.30
CA PHE A 8 -9.55 -22.33 0.56
C PHE A 8 -9.80 -21.91 2.00
N SER A 9 -9.11 -22.59 2.92
CA SER A 9 -9.16 -22.33 4.34
C SER A 9 -7.75 -22.27 4.94
N MET A 10 -7.62 -21.50 6.00
CA MET A 10 -6.41 -21.33 6.79
C MET A 10 -6.74 -21.79 8.21
N THR A 11 -6.00 -22.76 8.73
CA THR A 11 -6.26 -23.34 10.06
C THR A 11 -5.02 -23.23 10.94
N GLY A 12 -5.16 -22.49 12.04
CA GLY A 12 -4.12 -22.38 13.05
C GLY A 12 -2.85 -21.69 12.55
N ILE A 13 -2.96 -20.76 11.60
CA ILE A 13 -1.77 -20.14 11.02
C ILE A 13 -1.08 -19.23 12.04
N ASN A 14 0.21 -19.50 12.30
CA ASN A 14 1.07 -18.71 13.16
C ASN A 14 2.35 -18.32 12.41
N LYS A 15 2.79 -17.08 12.59
CA LYS A 15 4.03 -16.57 11.98
C LYS A 15 4.80 -15.73 12.99
N THR A 16 6.06 -16.10 13.19
CA THR A 16 6.99 -15.41 14.09
C THR A 16 8.27 -15.06 13.35
N PHE A 17 8.67 -13.79 13.41
CA PHE A 17 9.97 -13.34 12.90
C PHE A 17 11.00 -13.25 14.04
N PRO A 18 12.27 -13.59 13.79
CA PRO A 18 13.35 -13.36 14.76
C PRO A 18 13.46 -11.88 15.18
N PRO A 19 13.84 -11.56 16.43
CA PRO A 19 14.23 -12.48 17.49
C PRO A 19 13.07 -13.08 18.31
N ASN A 20 11.83 -12.55 18.24
CA ASN A 20 10.62 -13.13 18.87
C ASN A 20 9.32 -12.33 18.53
N LYS A 21 9.23 -11.72 17.34
CA LYS A 21 8.07 -10.92 16.95
C LYS A 21 7.02 -11.82 16.31
N GLN A 22 6.02 -12.24 17.08
CA GLN A 22 4.85 -12.92 16.54
C GLN A 22 3.96 -11.91 15.80
N VAL A 23 3.73 -12.14 14.51
CA VAL A 23 3.00 -11.23 13.62
C VAL A 23 1.62 -11.79 13.28
N LEU A 24 1.51 -13.10 13.07
CA LEU A 24 0.23 -13.81 12.92
C LEU A 24 0.10 -14.85 14.02
N LYS A 25 -1.10 -14.95 14.59
CA LYS A 25 -1.40 -15.80 15.74
C LYS A 25 -2.74 -16.49 15.54
N ASN A 26 -2.73 -17.81 15.45
CA ASN A 26 -3.91 -18.66 15.35
C ASN A 26 -4.97 -18.13 14.36
N ILE A 27 -4.56 -17.82 13.13
CA ILE A 27 -5.51 -17.39 12.12
C ILE A 27 -6.36 -18.60 11.68
N TYR A 28 -7.68 -18.45 11.80
CA TYR A 28 -8.69 -19.39 11.32
C TYR A 28 -9.64 -18.65 10.39
N LEU A 29 -9.48 -18.84 9.08
CA LEU A 29 -10.26 -18.14 8.07
C LEU A 29 -10.67 -19.10 6.95
N SER A 30 -11.86 -18.90 6.42
CA SER A 30 -12.34 -19.57 5.21
C SER A 30 -12.71 -18.52 4.18
N PHE A 31 -12.30 -18.74 2.94
CA PHE A 31 -12.49 -17.81 1.84
C PHE A 31 -13.50 -18.38 0.85
N PHE A 32 -14.45 -17.56 0.42
CA PHE A 32 -15.48 -17.97 -0.53
C PHE A 32 -15.11 -17.56 -1.96
N TYR A 33 -15.59 -18.33 -2.94
CA TYR A 33 -15.46 -17.97 -4.35
C TYR A 33 -16.18 -16.66 -4.66
N GLY A 34 -15.54 -15.77 -5.42
CA GLY A 34 -16.09 -14.46 -5.79
C GLY A 34 -16.08 -13.41 -4.67
N ALA A 35 -15.61 -13.76 -3.47
CA ALA A 35 -15.56 -12.82 -2.35
C ALA A 35 -14.58 -11.67 -2.64
N LYS A 36 -14.98 -10.44 -2.29
CA LYS A 36 -14.14 -9.24 -2.35
C LYS A 36 -13.78 -8.83 -0.93
N ILE A 37 -12.52 -9.03 -0.56
CA ILE A 37 -12.03 -8.92 0.81
C ILE A 37 -11.00 -7.80 0.90
N GLY A 38 -11.29 -6.82 1.73
CA GLY A 38 -10.35 -5.76 2.10
C GLY A 38 -9.60 -6.13 3.38
N VAL A 39 -8.27 -6.20 3.33
CA VAL A 39 -7.44 -6.51 4.50
C VAL A 39 -6.97 -5.21 5.15
N LEU A 40 -7.36 -5.01 6.40
CA LEU A 40 -7.03 -3.84 7.22
C LEU A 40 -6.15 -4.21 8.39
N GLY A 41 -5.43 -3.23 8.93
CA GLY A 41 -4.58 -3.42 10.10
C GLY A 41 -3.47 -2.38 10.18
N LEU A 42 -2.88 -2.26 11.37
CA LEU A 42 -1.76 -1.36 11.59
C LEU A 42 -0.51 -1.79 10.80
N ASN A 43 0.46 -0.89 10.68
CA ASN A 43 1.74 -1.26 10.07
C ASN A 43 2.45 -2.33 10.91
N GLY A 44 2.91 -3.38 10.23
CA GLY A 44 3.48 -4.54 10.89
C GLY A 44 2.47 -5.49 11.55
N SER A 45 1.16 -5.37 11.26
CA SER A 45 0.14 -6.33 11.70
C SER A 45 0.14 -7.66 10.92
N GLY A 46 0.96 -7.78 9.88
CA GLY A 46 1.09 -9.00 9.08
C GLY A 46 0.27 -9.04 7.80
N LYS A 47 -0.28 -7.91 7.31
CA LYS A 47 -1.09 -7.85 6.07
C LYS A 47 -0.36 -8.47 4.86
N SER A 48 0.79 -7.92 4.51
CA SER A 48 1.63 -8.44 3.41
C SER A 48 2.09 -9.87 3.66
N THR A 49 2.38 -10.22 4.92
CA THR A 49 2.76 -11.59 5.31
C THR A 49 1.63 -12.58 5.08
N LEU A 50 0.38 -12.20 5.39
CA LEU A 50 -0.79 -13.02 5.13
C LEU A 50 -0.95 -13.27 3.63
N LEU A 51 -0.80 -12.24 2.79
CA LEU A 51 -0.88 -12.41 1.33
C LEU A 51 0.23 -13.33 0.81
N LYS A 52 1.47 -13.18 1.29
CA LYS A 52 2.59 -14.04 0.88
C LYS A 52 2.40 -15.51 1.27
N ILE A 53 1.75 -15.78 2.41
CA ILE A 53 1.39 -17.14 2.82
C ILE A 53 0.33 -17.70 1.86
N ILE A 54 -0.71 -16.93 1.54
CA ILE A 54 -1.78 -17.37 0.62
C ILE A 54 -1.22 -17.57 -0.80
N ALA A 55 -0.28 -16.74 -1.22
CA ALA A 55 0.41 -16.84 -2.51
C ALA A 55 1.37 -18.05 -2.61
N GLY A 56 1.66 -18.74 -1.50
CA GLY A 56 2.65 -19.82 -1.45
C GLY A 56 4.11 -19.36 -1.51
N ILE A 57 4.36 -18.05 -1.35
CA ILE A 57 5.70 -17.46 -1.40
C ILE A 57 6.41 -17.62 -0.06
N ASP A 58 5.70 -17.38 1.04
CA ASP A 58 6.24 -17.57 2.39
C ASP A 58 5.72 -18.88 2.99
N ASN A 59 6.58 -19.90 2.96
CA ASN A 59 6.28 -21.24 3.49
C ASN A 59 6.71 -21.44 4.95
N ASN A 60 7.30 -20.42 5.57
CA ASN A 60 7.83 -20.53 6.93
C ASN A 60 6.77 -20.09 7.96
N TYR A 61 5.72 -20.88 8.12
CA TYR A 61 4.65 -20.65 9.10
C TYR A 61 4.24 -21.97 9.75
N GLU A 62 3.57 -21.89 10.89
CA GLU A 62 2.90 -23.04 11.52
C GLU A 62 1.42 -23.02 11.16
N GLY A 63 0.77 -24.18 11.11
CA GLY A 63 -0.63 -24.33 10.68
C GLY A 63 -0.73 -24.84 9.25
N GLU A 64 -1.95 -24.88 8.71
CA GLU A 64 -2.22 -25.44 7.39
C GLU A 64 -3.05 -24.49 6.52
N VAL A 65 -2.70 -24.41 5.23
CA VAL A 65 -3.51 -23.77 4.19
C VAL A 65 -4.02 -24.87 3.27
N PHE A 66 -5.34 -25.02 3.17
CA PHE A 66 -5.99 -26.05 2.37
C PHE A 66 -6.80 -25.42 1.24
N PHE A 67 -6.51 -25.81 -0.01
CA PHE A 67 -7.28 -25.43 -1.19
C PHE A 67 -8.19 -26.60 -1.62
N GLU A 68 -9.45 -26.33 -1.99
CA GLU A 68 -10.37 -27.38 -2.45
C GLU A 68 -9.90 -28.02 -3.77
N LYS A 69 -9.26 -27.22 -4.62
CA LYS A 69 -8.80 -27.56 -5.97
C LYS A 69 -7.56 -26.73 -6.32
N ASP A 70 -6.95 -27.05 -7.46
CA ASP A 70 -5.91 -26.21 -8.04
C ASP A 70 -6.53 -24.91 -8.57
N TYR A 71 -6.18 -23.79 -7.92
CA TYR A 71 -6.58 -22.44 -8.30
C TYR A 71 -5.37 -21.67 -8.82
N ARG A 72 -5.56 -20.88 -9.87
CA ARG A 72 -4.52 -19.93 -10.33
C ARG A 72 -4.54 -18.72 -9.40
N ILE A 73 -3.44 -18.51 -8.68
CA ILE A 73 -3.29 -17.38 -7.76
C ILE A 73 -2.41 -16.33 -8.43
N GLY A 74 -2.95 -15.14 -8.61
CA GLY A 74 -2.21 -13.97 -9.04
C GLY A 74 -1.82 -13.10 -7.85
N TYR A 75 -0.55 -12.76 -7.69
CA TYR A 75 -0.07 -11.89 -6.63
C TYR A 75 0.63 -10.66 -7.20
N LEU A 76 0.21 -9.48 -6.75
CA LEU A 76 0.90 -8.22 -7.00
C LEU A 76 1.81 -7.88 -5.83
N GLU A 77 3.11 -7.96 -6.08
CA GLU A 77 4.14 -7.52 -5.15
C GLU A 77 4.20 -6.00 -5.03
N GLN A 78 4.67 -5.52 -3.88
CA GLN A 78 4.88 -4.09 -3.66
C GLN A 78 5.97 -3.52 -4.57
N GLU A 79 7.02 -4.32 -4.81
CA GLU A 79 8.14 -4.03 -5.72
C GLU A 79 8.24 -5.19 -6.71
N PRO A 80 7.56 -5.12 -7.87
CA PRO A 80 7.50 -6.25 -8.78
C PRO A 80 8.82 -6.45 -9.52
N GLU A 81 9.26 -7.70 -9.57
CA GLU A 81 10.35 -8.14 -10.41
C GLU A 81 9.85 -8.35 -11.84
N LEU A 82 10.41 -7.57 -12.78
CA LEU A 82 10.13 -7.63 -14.21
C LEU A 82 11.44 -7.86 -14.97
N ASP A 83 11.38 -8.58 -16.08
CA ASP A 83 12.54 -8.81 -16.94
C ASP A 83 12.98 -7.50 -17.61
N GLU A 84 14.17 -7.03 -17.28
CA GLU A 84 14.71 -5.76 -17.75
C GLU A 84 15.09 -5.77 -19.24
N SER A 85 15.22 -6.96 -19.84
CA SER A 85 15.54 -7.12 -21.26
C SER A 85 14.34 -6.91 -22.18
N LYS A 86 13.11 -6.92 -21.63
CA LYS A 86 11.86 -6.84 -22.38
C LYS A 86 11.34 -5.42 -22.52
N THR A 87 10.40 -5.23 -23.44
CA THR A 87 9.59 -4.01 -23.56
C THR A 87 8.34 -4.09 -22.67
N VAL A 88 7.68 -2.96 -22.45
CA VAL A 88 6.40 -2.89 -21.74
C VAL A 88 5.40 -3.86 -22.35
N ARG A 89 5.24 -3.83 -23.68
CA ARG A 89 4.29 -4.70 -24.40
C ARG A 89 4.55 -6.17 -24.16
N GLN A 90 5.81 -6.60 -24.31
CA GLN A 90 6.20 -7.99 -24.10
C GLN A 90 5.90 -8.47 -22.68
N VAL A 91 6.13 -7.62 -21.67
CA VAL A 91 5.79 -7.98 -20.28
C VAL A 91 4.27 -8.06 -20.07
N VAL A 92 3.48 -7.17 -20.68
CA VAL A 92 2.03 -7.22 -20.57
C VAL A 92 1.46 -8.48 -21.26
N GLU A 93 2.02 -8.84 -22.42
CA GLU A 93 1.69 -10.04 -23.20
C GLU A 93 1.94 -11.34 -22.42
N GLU A 94 2.95 -11.39 -21.52
CA GLU A 94 3.18 -12.56 -20.65
C GLU A 94 1.94 -12.96 -19.84
N GLY A 95 1.08 -12.00 -19.49
CA GLY A 95 -0.17 -12.28 -18.77
C GLY A 95 -1.11 -13.18 -19.56
N VAL A 96 -1.01 -13.15 -20.88
CA VAL A 96 -1.84 -13.86 -21.85
C VAL A 96 -0.97 -14.67 -22.82
N GLN A 97 0.21 -15.12 -22.37
CA GLN A 97 1.21 -15.80 -23.21
C GLN A 97 0.61 -16.97 -23.99
N HIS A 98 -0.25 -17.77 -23.36
CA HIS A 98 -0.96 -18.88 -24.03
C HIS A 98 -1.77 -18.45 -25.27
N ILE A 99 -2.31 -17.23 -25.30
CA ILE A 99 -3.04 -16.69 -26.46
C ILE A 99 -2.05 -16.18 -27.52
N VAL A 100 -0.97 -15.53 -27.07
CA VAL A 100 0.11 -15.06 -27.94
C VAL A 100 0.76 -16.24 -28.67
N ASP A 101 1.09 -17.30 -27.94
CA ASP A 101 1.67 -18.53 -28.49
C ASP A 101 0.73 -19.17 -29.53
N LEU A 102 -0.60 -19.15 -29.31
CA LEU A 102 -1.59 -19.65 -30.26
C LEU A 102 -1.64 -18.81 -31.55
N LEU A 103 -1.53 -17.48 -31.43
CA LEU A 103 -1.47 -16.58 -32.57
C LEU A 103 -0.19 -16.79 -33.38
N GLU A 104 0.96 -16.90 -32.70
CA GLU A 104 2.25 -17.21 -33.33
C GLU A 104 2.23 -18.58 -34.04
N GLU A 105 1.63 -19.60 -33.40
CA GLU A 105 1.49 -20.92 -34.01
C GLU A 105 0.57 -20.88 -35.24
N TYR A 106 -0.53 -20.13 -35.17
CA TYR A 106 -1.44 -19.92 -36.29
C TYR A 106 -0.77 -19.20 -37.46
N GLU A 107 0.00 -18.14 -37.19
CA GLU A 107 0.79 -17.45 -38.21
C GLU A 107 1.86 -18.36 -38.82
N ALA A 108 2.55 -19.16 -38.01
CA ALA A 108 3.53 -20.13 -38.50
C ALA A 108 2.89 -21.20 -39.39
N VAL A 109 1.68 -21.67 -39.06
CA VAL A 109 0.90 -22.58 -39.92
C VAL A 109 0.51 -21.89 -41.22
N ASN A 110 0.08 -20.62 -41.17
CA ASN A 110 -0.26 -19.85 -42.36
C ASN A 110 0.91 -19.62 -43.31
N LEU A 111 2.10 -19.35 -42.77
CA LEU A 111 3.32 -19.19 -43.56
C LEU A 111 3.70 -20.50 -44.28
N LYS A 112 3.48 -21.65 -43.64
CA LYS A 112 3.76 -22.96 -44.26
C LYS A 112 2.90 -23.22 -45.50
N PHE A 113 1.66 -22.70 -45.57
CA PHE A 113 0.83 -22.84 -46.78
C PHE A 113 1.46 -22.20 -48.03
N ALA A 114 2.46 -21.33 -47.89
CA ALA A 114 3.20 -20.75 -49.02
C ALA A 114 4.33 -21.66 -49.54
N GLU A 115 4.65 -22.77 -48.86
CA GLU A 115 5.70 -23.71 -49.24
C GLU A 115 5.15 -24.86 -50.11
N GLU A 116 5.99 -25.41 -50.99
CA GLU A 116 5.64 -26.62 -51.73
C GLU A 116 5.57 -27.83 -50.79
N MET A 117 4.45 -28.54 -50.80
CA MET A 117 4.21 -29.71 -49.94
C MET A 117 3.31 -30.74 -50.63
N SER A 118 3.25 -31.94 -50.06
CA SER A 118 2.35 -32.99 -50.52
C SER A 118 0.89 -32.75 -50.14
N ASP A 119 -0.04 -33.42 -50.84
CA ASP A 119 -1.48 -33.36 -50.53
C ASP A 119 -1.79 -33.82 -49.09
N ASP A 120 -1.05 -34.80 -48.57
CA ASP A 120 -1.22 -35.30 -47.20
C ASP A 120 -0.77 -34.26 -46.15
N GLU A 121 0.34 -33.57 -46.40
CA GLU A 121 0.84 -32.48 -45.53
C GLU A 121 -0.10 -31.27 -45.55
N MET A 122 -0.64 -30.94 -46.73
CA MET A 122 -1.62 -29.88 -46.91
C MET A 122 -2.90 -30.18 -46.10
N ASN A 123 -3.43 -31.40 -46.19
CA ASN A 123 -4.62 -31.80 -45.43
C ASN A 123 -4.38 -31.74 -43.91
N ALA A 124 -3.20 -32.18 -43.44
CA ALA A 124 -2.85 -32.11 -42.03
C ALA A 124 -2.72 -30.66 -41.51
N LEU A 125 -2.19 -29.74 -42.34
CA LEU A 125 -2.11 -28.31 -41.99
C LEU A 125 -3.50 -27.67 -41.93
N ILE A 126 -4.42 -28.02 -42.84
CA ILE A 126 -5.80 -27.54 -42.82
C ILE A 126 -6.50 -27.98 -41.52
N GLU A 127 -6.36 -29.25 -41.14
CA GLU A 127 -6.93 -29.75 -39.88
C GLU A 127 -6.36 -29.01 -38.67
N LYS A 128 -5.03 -28.83 -38.64
CA LYS A 128 -4.34 -28.07 -37.58
C LYS A 128 -4.81 -26.61 -37.52
N GLN A 129 -4.94 -25.94 -38.67
CA GLN A 129 -5.44 -24.57 -38.75
C GLN A 129 -6.88 -24.48 -38.23
N GLY A 130 -7.73 -25.48 -38.53
CA GLY A 130 -9.09 -25.57 -38.01
C GLY A 130 -9.14 -25.64 -36.49
N VAL A 131 -8.32 -26.52 -35.88
CA VAL A 131 -8.21 -26.64 -34.41
C VAL A 131 -7.72 -25.34 -33.77
N LEU A 132 -6.68 -24.72 -34.35
CA LEU A 132 -6.16 -23.43 -33.85
C LEU A 132 -7.20 -22.31 -33.97
N THR A 133 -7.96 -22.27 -35.06
CA THR A 133 -9.01 -21.25 -35.26
C THR A 133 -10.10 -21.38 -34.20
N GLU A 134 -10.56 -22.60 -33.90
CA GLU A 134 -11.54 -22.84 -32.84
C GLU A 134 -11.01 -22.40 -31.46
N GLN A 135 -9.74 -22.66 -31.17
CA GLN A 135 -9.09 -22.20 -29.94
C GLN A 135 -8.98 -20.68 -29.87
N LEU A 136 -8.57 -20.02 -30.96
CA LEU A 136 -8.46 -18.57 -31.05
C LEU A 136 -9.83 -17.88 -30.87
N GLU A 137 -10.89 -18.43 -31.47
CA GLU A 137 -12.27 -17.95 -31.28
C GLU A 137 -12.73 -18.11 -29.82
N HIS A 138 -12.46 -19.26 -29.19
CA HIS A 138 -12.82 -19.51 -27.80
C HIS A 138 -12.20 -18.48 -26.84
N HIS A 139 -10.97 -18.05 -27.14
CA HIS A 139 -10.22 -17.08 -26.33
C HIS A 139 -10.41 -15.62 -26.76
N ASN A 140 -11.24 -15.33 -27.78
CA ASN A 140 -11.37 -14.01 -28.40
C ASN A 140 -10.00 -13.40 -28.77
N ALA A 141 -9.09 -14.23 -29.29
CA ALA A 141 -7.70 -13.85 -29.54
C ALA A 141 -7.55 -12.73 -30.58
N TRP A 142 -8.50 -12.58 -31.50
CA TRP A 142 -8.50 -11.52 -32.51
C TRP A 142 -8.67 -10.11 -31.94
N GLU A 143 -9.23 -9.98 -30.73
CA GLU A 143 -9.38 -8.71 -30.02
C GLU A 143 -8.24 -8.47 -29.02
N LEU A 144 -7.23 -9.35 -28.99
CA LEU A 144 -6.15 -9.31 -28.00
C LEU A 144 -5.46 -7.95 -27.99
N ASP A 145 -5.03 -7.45 -29.15
CA ASP A 145 -4.32 -6.17 -29.27
C ASP A 145 -5.12 -5.01 -28.65
N ASN A 146 -6.40 -4.89 -29.01
CA ASN A 146 -7.27 -3.85 -28.48
C ASN A 146 -7.48 -4.00 -26.96
N ARG A 147 -7.62 -5.24 -26.48
CA ARG A 147 -7.74 -5.53 -25.04
C ARG A 147 -6.46 -5.14 -24.28
N LEU A 148 -5.29 -5.43 -24.83
CA LEU A 148 -4.00 -5.04 -24.27
C LEU A 148 -3.86 -3.51 -24.22
N GLU A 149 -4.15 -2.84 -25.33
CA GLU A 149 -4.08 -1.37 -25.44
C GLU A 149 -5.04 -0.67 -24.47
N THR A 150 -6.29 -1.12 -24.41
CA THR A 150 -7.29 -0.56 -23.50
C THR A 150 -6.87 -0.72 -22.03
N ALA A 151 -6.30 -1.87 -21.66
CA ALA A 151 -5.83 -2.11 -20.30
C ALA A 151 -4.60 -1.26 -19.96
N MET A 152 -3.65 -1.14 -20.90
CA MET A 152 -2.45 -0.32 -20.76
C MET A 152 -2.78 1.17 -20.65
N GLU A 153 -3.72 1.66 -21.46
CA GLU A 153 -4.19 3.05 -21.42
C GLU A 153 -4.90 3.35 -20.11
N ALA A 154 -5.82 2.46 -19.68
CA ALA A 154 -6.58 2.64 -18.46
C ALA A 154 -5.70 2.67 -17.19
N LEU A 155 -4.61 1.92 -17.18
CA LEU A 155 -3.60 1.94 -16.11
C LEU A 155 -2.47 2.94 -16.35
N ARG A 156 -2.53 3.73 -17.44
CA ARG A 156 -1.51 4.70 -17.82
C ARG A 156 -0.10 4.09 -17.78
N CYS A 157 0.03 2.93 -18.40
CA CYS A 157 1.31 2.29 -18.64
C CYS A 157 2.16 3.18 -19.57
N PRO A 158 3.51 3.09 -19.49
CA PRO A 158 4.39 3.73 -20.47
C PRO A 158 4.17 3.16 -21.88
N GLU A 159 4.73 3.85 -22.89
CA GLU A 159 4.64 3.43 -24.30
C GLU A 159 5.08 1.97 -24.48
N ALA A 160 4.39 1.24 -25.35
CA ALA A 160 4.53 -0.19 -25.60
C ALA A 160 5.99 -0.64 -25.85
N ASP A 161 6.74 0.15 -26.62
CA ASP A 161 8.12 -0.16 -27.03
C ASP A 161 9.18 0.26 -25.99
N THR A 162 8.76 0.89 -24.88
CA THR A 162 9.69 1.32 -23.83
C THR A 162 10.32 0.11 -23.15
N SER A 163 11.64 0.12 -22.97
CA SER A 163 12.35 -0.92 -22.21
C SER A 163 12.00 -0.86 -20.72
N ILE A 164 11.81 -2.02 -20.09
CA ILE A 164 11.56 -2.10 -18.64
C ILE A 164 12.72 -1.51 -17.83
N ALA A 165 13.96 -1.63 -18.31
CA ALA A 165 15.16 -1.16 -17.63
C ALA A 165 15.10 0.34 -17.25
N VAL A 166 14.45 1.17 -18.07
CA VAL A 166 14.39 2.63 -17.86
C VAL A 166 13.18 3.10 -17.04
N LEU A 167 12.27 2.19 -16.68
CA LEU A 167 11.04 2.54 -15.97
C LEU A 167 11.27 2.83 -14.49
N SER A 168 10.56 3.84 -13.98
CA SER A 168 10.47 4.10 -12.54
C SER A 168 9.74 2.97 -11.80
N GLY A 169 9.96 2.84 -10.49
CA GLY A 169 9.28 1.80 -9.69
C GLY A 169 7.75 1.87 -9.76
N GLY A 170 7.18 3.08 -9.85
CA GLY A 170 5.73 3.27 -10.03
C GLY A 170 5.25 2.81 -11.41
N GLU A 171 6.01 3.07 -12.48
CA GLU A 171 5.69 2.59 -13.83
C GLU A 171 5.79 1.07 -13.93
N ARG A 172 6.88 0.48 -13.41
CA ARG A 172 7.03 -0.99 -13.33
C ARG A 172 5.85 -1.63 -12.61
N ARG A 173 5.36 -1.00 -11.53
CA ARG A 173 4.18 -1.48 -10.80
C ARG A 173 2.90 -1.45 -11.62
N ARG A 174 2.66 -0.39 -12.42
CA ARG A 174 1.48 -0.31 -13.29
C ARG A 174 1.54 -1.37 -14.39
N VAL A 175 2.71 -1.60 -14.98
CA VAL A 175 2.92 -2.67 -15.96
C VAL A 175 2.69 -4.06 -15.35
N ALA A 176 3.24 -4.32 -14.16
CA ALA A 176 3.03 -5.58 -13.45
C ALA A 176 1.56 -5.82 -13.08
N LEU A 177 0.85 -4.77 -12.64
CA LEU A 177 -0.59 -4.82 -12.38
C LEU A 177 -1.35 -5.12 -13.67
N CYS A 178 -1.03 -4.45 -14.78
CA CYS A 178 -1.67 -4.70 -16.08
C CYS A 178 -1.51 -6.17 -16.52
N ARG A 179 -0.28 -6.70 -16.50
CA ARG A 179 0.02 -8.11 -16.75
C ARG A 179 -0.82 -9.04 -15.87
N LEU A 180 -0.91 -8.73 -14.59
CA LEU A 180 -1.63 -9.56 -13.61
C LEU A 180 -3.16 -9.56 -13.83
N LEU A 181 -3.75 -8.40 -14.15
CA LEU A 181 -5.19 -8.33 -14.39
C LEU A 181 -5.58 -9.09 -15.66
N LEU A 182 -4.75 -9.00 -16.70
CA LEU A 182 -5.00 -9.66 -17.99
C LEU A 182 -4.93 -11.19 -17.90
N SER A 183 -4.09 -11.75 -17.01
CA SER A 183 -3.98 -13.20 -16.81
C SER A 183 -5.22 -13.85 -16.20
N ASN A 184 -6.14 -13.02 -15.67
CA ASN A 184 -7.45 -13.42 -15.15
C ASN A 184 -7.37 -14.67 -14.22
N PRO A 185 -6.63 -14.57 -13.09
CA PRO A 185 -6.48 -15.67 -12.14
C PRO A 185 -7.79 -15.98 -11.41
N ASP A 186 -7.87 -17.10 -10.71
CA ASP A 186 -9.05 -17.44 -9.89
C ASP A 186 -9.07 -16.66 -8.57
N ILE A 187 -7.87 -16.38 -8.04
CA ILE A 187 -7.66 -15.63 -6.80
C ILE A 187 -6.66 -14.50 -7.08
N LEU A 188 -7.06 -13.28 -6.78
CA LEU A 188 -6.24 -12.09 -6.94
C LEU A 188 -5.81 -11.55 -5.58
N LEU A 189 -4.51 -11.48 -5.34
CA LEU A 189 -3.89 -10.97 -4.13
C LEU A 189 -3.19 -9.66 -4.45
N LEU A 190 -3.70 -8.55 -3.92
CA LEU A 190 -3.21 -7.22 -4.22
C LEU A 190 -2.66 -6.56 -2.95
N ASP A 191 -1.36 -6.30 -2.91
CA ASP A 191 -0.77 -5.51 -1.83
C ASP A 191 -0.70 -4.04 -2.26
N GLU A 192 -1.48 -3.16 -1.62
CA GLU A 192 -1.58 -1.71 -1.88
C GLU A 192 -1.72 -1.31 -3.37
N PRO A 193 -2.71 -1.85 -4.11
CA PRO A 193 -2.77 -1.71 -5.56
C PRO A 193 -3.08 -0.28 -6.05
N THR A 194 -3.61 0.58 -5.19
CA THR A 194 -3.93 1.99 -5.52
C THR A 194 -2.71 2.91 -5.42
N ASN A 195 -1.58 2.43 -4.88
CA ASN A 195 -0.37 3.24 -4.78
C ASN A 195 0.19 3.55 -6.18
N HIS A 196 0.61 4.80 -6.36
CA HIS A 196 1.14 5.32 -7.63
C HIS A 196 0.15 5.32 -8.80
N LEU A 197 -1.14 5.07 -8.55
CA LEU A 197 -2.22 5.32 -9.49
C LEU A 197 -2.79 6.72 -9.28
N ASP A 198 -3.29 7.32 -10.36
CA ASP A 198 -4.10 8.53 -10.27
C ASP A 198 -5.58 8.19 -10.12
N ALA A 199 -6.42 9.19 -9.85
CA ALA A 199 -7.82 8.99 -9.52
C ALA A 199 -8.60 8.24 -10.61
N GLU A 200 -8.31 8.51 -11.88
CA GLU A 200 -8.96 7.81 -13.01
C GLU A 200 -8.53 6.34 -13.08
N SER A 201 -7.23 6.05 -12.95
CA SER A 201 -6.74 4.67 -12.95
C SER A 201 -7.26 3.88 -11.74
N VAL A 202 -7.38 4.53 -10.57
CA VAL A 202 -8.00 3.91 -9.38
C VAL A 202 -9.46 3.60 -9.64
N HIS A 203 -10.22 4.53 -10.22
CA HIS A 203 -11.63 4.31 -10.53
C HIS A 203 -11.84 3.16 -11.52
N TRP A 204 -11.02 3.09 -12.58
CA TRP A 204 -11.05 1.97 -13.51
C TRP A 204 -10.74 0.64 -12.81
N LEU A 205 -9.71 0.61 -11.94
CA LEU A 205 -9.36 -0.57 -11.17
C LEU A 205 -10.51 -1.02 -10.25
N GLU A 206 -11.20 -0.08 -9.59
CA GLU A 206 -12.38 -0.38 -8.78
C GLU A 206 -13.47 -1.06 -9.61
N GLN A 207 -13.81 -0.51 -10.78
CA GLN A 207 -14.81 -1.08 -11.69
C GLN A 207 -14.39 -2.47 -12.19
N TYR A 208 -13.12 -2.67 -12.50
CA TYR A 208 -12.58 -3.97 -12.91
C TYR A 208 -12.73 -5.01 -11.80
N LEU A 209 -12.30 -4.68 -10.58
CA LEU A 209 -12.29 -5.62 -9.44
C LEU A 209 -13.70 -5.94 -8.92
N GLN A 210 -14.64 -5.01 -9.04
CA GLN A 210 -16.06 -5.26 -8.76
C GLN A 210 -16.62 -6.35 -9.69
N ASN A 211 -16.31 -6.28 -10.98
CA ASN A 211 -16.81 -7.21 -12.01
C ASN A 211 -15.95 -8.48 -12.16
N PHE A 212 -14.78 -8.53 -11.51
CA PHE A 212 -13.89 -9.68 -11.59
C PHE A 212 -14.61 -10.95 -11.09
N PRO A 213 -14.60 -12.06 -11.85
CA PRO A 213 -15.38 -13.26 -11.48
C PRO A 213 -14.80 -14.01 -10.28
N GLY A 214 -13.48 -13.91 -10.08
CA GLY A 214 -12.76 -14.59 -9.01
C GLY A 214 -12.79 -13.87 -7.67
N THR A 215 -12.08 -14.46 -6.70
CA THR A 215 -11.91 -13.90 -5.36
C THR A 215 -10.81 -12.84 -5.37
N VAL A 216 -11.05 -11.70 -4.72
CA VAL A 216 -10.09 -10.60 -4.60
C VAL A 216 -9.77 -10.39 -3.12
N ILE A 217 -8.49 -10.39 -2.78
CA ILE A 217 -7.98 -10.05 -1.45
C ILE A 217 -7.01 -8.88 -1.61
N ALA A 218 -7.46 -7.69 -1.22
CA ALA A 218 -6.69 -6.47 -1.38
C ALA A 218 -6.30 -5.88 -0.02
N VAL A 219 -5.01 -5.65 0.19
CA VAL A 219 -4.51 -4.77 1.25
C VAL A 219 -4.54 -3.37 0.70
N THR A 220 -5.24 -2.45 1.36
CA THR A 220 -5.18 -1.04 0.96
C THR A 220 -5.51 -0.14 2.14
N HIS A 221 -4.94 1.05 2.11
CA HIS A 221 -5.33 2.16 2.97
C HIS A 221 -6.39 3.08 2.35
N ASP A 222 -6.78 2.83 1.10
CA ASP A 222 -7.80 3.62 0.39
C ASP A 222 -9.21 3.25 0.87
N ARG A 223 -9.87 4.23 1.51
CA ARG A 223 -11.20 4.06 2.09
C ARG A 223 -12.28 3.96 1.03
N TYR A 224 -12.14 4.69 -0.08
CA TYR A 224 -13.12 4.69 -1.17
C TYR A 224 -13.09 3.36 -1.90
N PHE A 225 -11.88 2.86 -2.18
CA PHE A 225 -11.69 1.53 -2.76
C PHE A 225 -12.36 0.44 -1.91
N LEU A 226 -12.14 0.47 -0.58
CA LEU A 226 -12.73 -0.52 0.32
C LEU A 226 -14.25 -0.38 0.45
N ASP A 227 -14.79 0.83 0.35
CA ASP A 227 -16.24 1.03 0.44
C ASP A 227 -16.95 0.58 -0.84
N ASN A 228 -16.31 0.78 -2.00
CA ASN A 228 -16.85 0.46 -3.32
C ASN A 228 -16.66 -1.02 -3.68
N VAL A 229 -15.49 -1.61 -3.42
CA VAL A 229 -15.12 -2.94 -3.91
C VAL A 229 -15.36 -4.03 -2.86
N ALA A 230 -15.07 -3.75 -1.58
CA ALA A 230 -15.04 -4.81 -0.57
C ALA A 230 -16.46 -5.16 -0.05
N GLY A 231 -16.82 -6.44 -0.18
CA GLY A 231 -18.00 -7.01 0.48
C GLY A 231 -17.68 -7.59 1.86
N TRP A 232 -16.40 -7.73 2.17
CA TRP A 232 -15.87 -8.24 3.43
C TRP A 232 -14.65 -7.44 3.84
N ILE A 233 -14.50 -7.19 5.14
CA ILE A 233 -13.31 -6.60 5.73
C ILE A 233 -12.66 -7.64 6.64
N LEU A 234 -11.37 -7.88 6.43
CA LEU A 234 -10.53 -8.67 7.32
C LEU A 234 -9.62 -7.74 8.11
N GLU A 235 -9.94 -7.52 9.39
CA GLU A 235 -9.08 -6.75 10.28
C GLU A 235 -8.02 -7.66 10.90
N LEU A 236 -6.74 -7.36 10.66
CA LEU A 236 -5.61 -7.90 11.40
C LEU A 236 -5.26 -6.96 12.55
N ASP A 237 -5.64 -7.37 13.76
CA ASP A 237 -5.24 -6.69 15.00
C ASP A 237 -4.60 -7.67 15.97
N ARG A 238 -3.48 -7.28 16.59
CA ARG A 238 -2.73 -8.09 17.56
C ARG A 238 -2.37 -9.50 17.04
N GLY A 239 -2.24 -9.65 15.72
CA GLY A 239 -1.95 -10.91 15.04
C GLY A 239 -3.15 -11.84 14.86
N GLU A 240 -4.34 -11.43 15.29
CA GLU A 240 -5.59 -12.17 15.10
C GLU A 240 -6.36 -11.60 13.90
N GLY A 241 -7.04 -12.46 13.15
CA GLY A 241 -7.84 -12.09 11.99
C GLY A 241 -9.32 -12.03 12.34
N ILE A 242 -9.92 -10.85 12.26
CA ILE A 242 -11.31 -10.58 12.60
C ILE A 242 -12.07 -10.27 11.30
N PRO A 243 -12.81 -11.25 10.73
CA PRO A 243 -13.61 -11.01 9.54
C PRO A 243 -14.91 -10.27 9.88
N TRP A 244 -15.31 -9.38 8.99
CA TRP A 244 -16.56 -8.62 9.04
C TRP A 244 -17.23 -8.65 7.67
N LYS A 245 -18.52 -9.01 7.61
CA LYS A 245 -19.32 -8.97 6.39
C LYS A 245 -19.91 -7.57 6.22
N GLY A 246 -19.45 -6.84 5.23
CA GLY A 246 -19.84 -5.45 4.98
C GLY A 246 -18.68 -4.63 4.41
N ASN A 247 -18.99 -3.40 4.01
CA ASN A 247 -18.03 -2.44 3.47
C ASN A 247 -17.25 -1.72 4.57
N TYR A 248 -16.32 -0.84 4.17
CA TYR A 248 -15.48 -0.08 5.09
C TYR A 248 -16.29 0.75 6.11
N SER A 249 -17.32 1.45 5.64
CA SER A 249 -18.15 2.32 6.50
C SER A 249 -18.85 1.53 7.61
N SER A 250 -19.46 0.39 7.26
CA SER A 250 -20.12 -0.49 8.25
C SER A 250 -19.13 -1.07 9.26
N TRP A 251 -17.93 -1.43 8.81
CA TRP A 251 -16.86 -1.91 9.68
C TRP A 251 -16.39 -0.81 10.65
N LEU A 252 -16.24 0.42 10.17
CA LEU A 252 -15.80 1.54 11.00
C LEU A 252 -16.78 1.83 12.15
N GLU A 253 -18.09 1.80 11.86
CA GLU A 253 -19.12 1.94 12.89
C GLU A 253 -19.07 0.81 13.92
N GLN A 254 -18.90 -0.44 13.46
CA GLN A 254 -18.78 -1.60 14.33
C GLN A 254 -17.52 -1.52 15.20
N LYS A 255 -16.38 -1.11 14.62
CA LYS A 255 -15.12 -0.89 15.32
C LYS A 255 -15.23 0.23 16.36
N ALA A 256 -15.89 1.34 16.03
CA ALA A 256 -16.11 2.43 16.99
C ALA A 256 -16.91 1.94 18.22
N LYS A 257 -17.98 1.18 18.00
CA LYS A 257 -18.76 0.56 19.10
C LYS A 257 -17.92 -0.43 19.91
N ARG A 258 -17.09 -1.24 19.26
CA ARG A 258 -16.18 -2.19 19.93
C ARG A 258 -15.18 -1.47 20.82
N LEU A 259 -14.52 -0.44 20.29
CA LEU A 259 -13.56 0.39 21.03
C LEU A 259 -14.22 1.12 22.20
N GLU A 260 -15.46 1.59 22.06
CA GLU A 260 -16.19 2.21 23.16
C GLU A 260 -16.48 1.20 24.29
N MET A 261 -16.86 -0.03 23.94
CA MET A 261 -17.07 -1.11 24.90
C MET A 261 -15.77 -1.52 25.60
N GLU A 262 -14.67 -1.62 24.87
CA GLU A 262 -13.33 -1.89 25.39
C GLU A 262 -12.90 -0.78 26.37
N GLN A 263 -12.98 0.49 25.97
CA GLN A 263 -12.66 1.62 26.84
C GLN A 263 -13.49 1.63 28.13
N ARG A 264 -14.79 1.31 28.05
CA ARG A 264 -15.64 1.19 29.24
C ARG A 264 -15.22 0.02 30.14
N ALA A 265 -14.78 -1.10 29.56
CA ALA A 265 -14.25 -2.23 30.32
C ALA A 265 -12.91 -1.88 30.99
N ASP A 266 -12.02 -1.18 30.27
CA ASP A 266 -10.72 -0.75 30.79
C ASP A 266 -10.86 0.28 31.89
N GLN A 267 -11.75 1.26 31.76
CA GLN A 267 -12.04 2.20 32.84
C GLN A 267 -12.58 1.51 34.10
N LYS A 268 -13.42 0.46 33.94
CA LYS A 268 -13.86 -0.36 35.08
C LYS A 268 -12.68 -1.13 35.69
N ARG A 269 -11.78 -1.65 34.85
CA ARG A 269 -10.57 -2.36 35.27
C ARG A 269 -9.62 -1.44 36.04
N GLN A 270 -9.38 -0.23 35.55
CA GLN A 270 -8.55 0.80 36.18
C GLN A 270 -9.12 1.23 37.53
N LYS A 271 -10.42 1.52 37.63
CA LYS A 271 -11.08 1.79 38.93
C LYS A 271 -10.98 0.63 39.91
N THR A 272 -10.96 -0.61 39.41
CA THR A 272 -10.77 -1.80 40.26
C THR A 272 -9.34 -1.86 40.77
N LEU A 273 -8.35 -1.60 39.91
CA LEU A 273 -6.93 -1.53 40.27
C LEU A 273 -6.66 -0.43 41.30
N GLU A 274 -7.21 0.76 41.12
CA GLU A 274 -7.08 1.87 42.08
C GLU A 274 -7.60 1.48 43.47
N ARG A 275 -8.78 0.85 43.54
CA ARG A 275 -9.35 0.35 44.80
C ARG A 275 -8.50 -0.74 45.44
N GLU A 276 -7.96 -1.66 44.64
CA GLU A 276 -7.07 -2.70 45.17
C GLU A 276 -5.75 -2.10 45.68
N LEU A 277 -5.17 -1.14 44.97
CA LEU A 277 -3.95 -0.42 45.38
C LEU A 277 -4.16 0.34 46.69
N GLU A 278 -5.29 1.03 46.82
CA GLU A 278 -5.66 1.75 48.05
C GLU A 278 -5.79 0.80 49.24
N TRP A 279 -6.42 -0.37 49.05
CA TRP A 279 -6.51 -1.40 50.09
C TRP A 279 -5.13 -1.96 50.48
N VAL A 280 -4.26 -2.24 49.51
CA VAL A 280 -2.88 -2.70 49.75
C VAL A 280 -2.09 -1.67 50.57
N ARG A 281 -2.28 -0.37 50.29
CA ARG A 281 -1.67 0.72 51.07
C ARG A 281 -2.24 0.81 52.49
N MET A 282 -3.51 0.48 52.70
CA MET A 282 -4.21 0.57 53.99
C MET A 282 -3.94 -0.59 54.96
N ALA A 283 -3.47 -1.76 54.49
CA ALA A 283 -3.34 -2.97 55.33
C ALA A 283 -1.89 -3.50 55.47
N PRO A 284 -1.01 -2.86 56.27
CA PRO A 284 0.40 -3.29 56.42
C PRO A 284 0.61 -4.68 57.04
N LYS A 285 -0.39 -5.26 57.73
CA LYS A 285 -0.27 -6.55 58.45
C LYS A 285 -0.91 -7.78 57.77
N ALA A 286 -1.48 -7.65 56.57
CA ALA A 286 -2.15 -8.77 55.87
C ALA A 286 -1.25 -9.50 54.84
N ARG A 287 0.05 -9.69 55.15
CA ARG A 287 1.03 -10.39 54.30
C ARG A 287 0.95 -11.92 54.43
N GLN A 288 -0.23 -12.51 54.24
CA GLN A 288 -0.37 -13.96 54.02
C GLN A 288 -0.78 -14.27 52.58
N ALA A 289 -0.68 -15.55 52.18
CA ALA A 289 -0.74 -16.07 50.79
C ALA A 289 -1.78 -15.45 49.82
N LYS A 290 -2.92 -14.92 50.31
CA LYS A 290 -3.91 -14.14 49.54
C LYS A 290 -3.36 -12.85 48.93
N SER A 291 -2.36 -12.21 49.55
CA SER A 291 -1.73 -10.97 49.08
C SER A 291 -0.83 -11.20 47.86
N LYS A 292 -0.15 -12.36 47.76
CA LYS A 292 0.79 -12.66 46.66
C LYS A 292 0.09 -12.96 45.34
N ALA A 293 -1.07 -13.63 45.39
CA ALA A 293 -1.89 -13.90 44.20
C ALA A 293 -2.51 -12.63 43.60
N ARG A 294 -2.95 -11.69 44.45
CA ARG A 294 -3.49 -10.39 44.01
C ARG A 294 -2.41 -9.41 43.55
N LEU A 295 -1.25 -9.37 44.18
CA LEU A 295 -0.10 -8.59 43.67
C LEU A 295 0.34 -9.06 42.29
N LYS A 296 0.39 -10.38 42.06
CA LYS A 296 0.68 -10.95 40.74
C LYS A 296 -0.41 -10.62 39.70
N ALA A 297 -1.66 -10.52 40.11
CA ALA A 297 -2.76 -10.05 39.25
C ALA A 297 -2.59 -8.56 38.91
N TYR A 298 -2.28 -7.71 39.90
CA TYR A 298 -2.01 -6.29 39.70
C TYR A 298 -0.83 -6.05 38.76
N GLU A 299 0.32 -6.74 38.95
CA GLU A 299 1.48 -6.62 38.06
C GLU A 299 1.17 -7.05 36.63
N LYS A 300 0.38 -8.12 36.46
CA LYS A 300 -0.08 -8.57 35.13
C LYS A 300 -0.99 -7.52 34.46
N LEU A 301 -1.90 -6.93 35.24
CA LEU A 301 -2.85 -5.92 34.78
C LEU A 301 -2.15 -4.60 34.40
N ALA A 302 -1.22 -4.13 35.23
CA ALA A 302 -0.44 -2.92 34.98
C ALA A 302 0.51 -3.07 33.77
N GLY A 303 1.04 -4.28 33.53
CA GLY A 303 1.84 -4.57 32.34
C GLY A 303 1.04 -4.60 31.04
N GLU A 304 -0.27 -4.85 31.10
CA GLU A 304 -1.19 -4.77 29.95
C GLU A 304 -1.55 -3.30 29.63
N GLU A 305 -1.78 -2.46 30.65
CA GLU A 305 -2.13 -1.03 30.50
C GLU A 305 -1.00 -0.18 29.86
N ALA A 306 0.26 -0.49 30.19
CA ALA A 306 1.42 0.20 29.60
C ALA A 306 1.56 0.00 28.08
N LYS A 307 1.16 -1.17 27.55
CA LYS A 307 1.20 -1.47 26.11
C LYS A 307 0.10 -0.77 25.30
N GLU A 308 -0.93 -0.26 25.99
CA GLU A 308 -2.11 0.34 25.38
C GLU A 308 -2.00 1.87 25.32
N GLN A 309 -1.37 2.52 26.32
CA GLN A 309 -1.14 3.97 26.32
C GLN A 309 -0.14 4.47 25.27
N GLU A 310 0.85 3.65 24.86
CA GLU A 310 1.81 4.02 23.80
C GLU A 310 1.14 4.31 22.43
N ARG A 311 -0.17 4.04 22.27
CA ARG A 311 -0.86 4.04 20.96
C ARG A 311 -1.69 5.29 20.66
N LYS A 312 -1.88 6.20 21.62
CA LYS A 312 -2.56 7.48 21.38
C LYS A 312 -1.52 8.57 21.16
N LEU A 313 -1.00 8.64 19.94
CA LEU A 313 -0.10 9.71 19.55
C LEU A 313 -0.72 10.45 18.37
N GLU A 314 -1.13 11.69 18.62
CA GLU A 314 -1.55 12.63 17.59
C GLU A 314 -0.29 13.20 16.92
N LEU A 315 -0.29 13.24 15.59
CA LEU A 315 0.77 13.87 14.83
C LEU A 315 0.70 15.39 15.06
N PHE A 316 1.68 15.92 15.77
CA PHE A 316 1.78 17.36 16.03
C PHE A 316 2.56 18.04 14.91
N ILE A 317 1.87 18.87 14.12
CA ILE A 317 2.50 19.79 13.16
C ILE A 317 2.80 21.09 13.91
N PRO A 318 4.07 21.51 14.04
CA PRO A 318 4.39 22.77 14.70
C PRO A 318 3.79 23.94 13.94
N THR A 319 3.33 24.95 14.67
CA THR A 319 2.83 26.19 14.06
C THR A 319 3.99 26.97 13.46
N GLY A 320 3.89 27.27 12.16
CA GLY A 320 4.86 28.09 11.45
C GLY A 320 4.90 29.56 11.94
N PRO A 321 5.86 30.36 11.44
CA PRO A 321 5.96 31.78 11.71
C PRO A 321 4.72 32.56 11.19
N ARG A 322 4.56 33.82 11.62
CA ARG A 322 3.46 34.65 11.12
C ARG A 322 3.65 34.93 9.63
N LEU A 323 2.68 34.49 8.83
CA LEU A 323 2.62 34.76 7.39
C LEU A 323 2.06 36.17 7.11
N GLY A 324 2.66 36.84 6.12
CA GLY A 324 2.10 38.03 5.48
C GLY A 324 0.81 37.74 4.70
N ASP A 325 0.23 38.78 4.10
CA ASP A 325 -1.03 38.65 3.35
C ASP A 325 -0.86 37.94 2.00
N VAL A 326 0.30 38.09 1.35
CA VAL A 326 0.67 37.38 0.12
C VAL A 326 1.59 36.22 0.48
N VAL A 327 1.17 34.98 0.21
CA VAL A 327 1.97 33.78 0.45
C VAL A 327 2.63 33.32 -0.85
N ILE A 328 1.84 32.95 -1.86
CA ILE A 328 2.32 32.59 -3.20
C ILE A 328 1.40 33.22 -4.23
N GLU A 329 1.97 33.91 -5.20
CA GLU A 329 1.27 34.50 -6.34
C GLU A 329 1.96 34.08 -7.64
N ALA A 330 1.22 33.45 -8.53
CA ALA A 330 1.67 32.98 -9.83
C ALA A 330 0.85 33.66 -10.92
N ASN A 331 1.54 34.21 -11.92
CA ASN A 331 0.93 34.94 -13.03
C ASN A 331 1.42 34.40 -14.36
N GLY A 332 0.51 33.79 -15.13
CA GLY A 332 0.76 33.34 -16.49
C GLY A 332 1.86 32.29 -16.63
N LEU A 333 2.06 31.42 -15.63
CA LEU A 333 3.16 30.46 -15.64
C LEU A 333 3.05 29.48 -16.81
N LYS A 334 4.17 29.29 -17.49
CA LYS A 334 4.35 28.29 -18.55
C LYS A 334 5.59 27.44 -18.29
N LYS A 335 5.44 26.13 -18.44
CA LYS A 335 6.57 25.20 -18.36
C LYS A 335 6.39 24.03 -19.33
N ALA A 336 7.46 23.72 -20.06
CA ALA A 336 7.59 22.53 -20.88
C ALA A 336 8.93 21.84 -20.59
N PHE A 337 8.97 20.52 -20.75
CA PHE A 337 10.21 19.76 -20.86
C PHE A 337 10.24 19.06 -22.21
N ASP A 338 11.33 19.24 -22.95
CA ASP A 338 11.48 18.79 -24.32
C ASP A 338 10.28 19.21 -25.19
N ASN A 339 9.49 18.25 -25.69
CA ASN A 339 8.27 18.50 -26.47
C ASN A 339 6.97 18.37 -25.66
N LYS A 340 7.05 18.15 -24.33
CA LYS A 340 5.87 17.95 -23.48
C LYS A 340 5.56 19.22 -22.70
N LEU A 341 4.49 19.91 -23.09
CA LEU A 341 3.92 21.02 -22.34
C LEU A 341 3.32 20.48 -21.02
N LEU A 342 3.77 21.02 -19.89
CA LEU A 342 3.23 20.64 -18.57
C LEU A 342 2.05 21.52 -18.19
N PHE A 343 2.22 22.84 -18.28
CA PHE A 343 1.17 23.82 -18.04
C PHE A 343 1.47 25.11 -18.79
N GLU A 344 0.40 25.84 -19.13
CA GLU A 344 0.42 27.10 -19.86
C GLU A 344 -0.62 28.06 -19.27
N GLU A 345 -0.27 29.35 -19.19
CA GLU A 345 -1.11 30.43 -18.62
C GLU A 345 -1.61 30.17 -17.18
N LEU A 346 -0.87 29.39 -16.39
CA LEU A 346 -1.28 29.04 -15.03
C LEU A 346 -1.13 30.26 -14.10
N SER A 347 -2.26 30.77 -13.63
CA SER A 347 -2.31 31.92 -12.70
C SER A 347 -3.11 31.56 -11.45
N PHE A 348 -2.53 31.78 -10.27
CA PHE A 348 -3.19 31.52 -8.99
C PHE A 348 -2.59 32.36 -7.86
N SER A 349 -3.40 32.63 -6.84
CA SER A 349 -2.96 33.30 -5.61
C SER A 349 -3.35 32.45 -4.41
N ILE A 350 -2.39 32.13 -3.54
CA ILE A 350 -2.59 31.36 -2.32
C ILE A 350 -2.60 32.36 -1.15
N PRO A 351 -3.75 32.57 -0.48
CA PRO A 351 -3.82 33.43 0.70
C PRO A 351 -3.31 32.71 1.95
N LYS A 352 -3.03 33.47 3.01
CA LYS A 352 -2.67 32.91 4.32
C LYS A 352 -3.73 31.93 4.84
N ASN A 353 -3.28 30.87 5.48
CA ASN A 353 -4.10 29.75 6.00
C ASN A 353 -4.86 28.93 4.95
N ALA A 354 -4.61 29.13 3.65
CA ALA A 354 -5.20 28.28 2.63
C ALA A 354 -4.59 26.87 2.67
N VAL A 355 -5.46 25.87 2.60
CA VAL A 355 -5.07 24.48 2.33
C VAL A 355 -5.44 24.19 0.89
N VAL A 356 -4.43 24.05 0.03
CA VAL A 356 -4.61 23.86 -1.42
C VAL A 356 -4.30 22.41 -1.78
N GLY A 357 -5.31 21.69 -2.29
CA GLY A 357 -5.11 20.37 -2.86
C GLY A 357 -4.73 20.48 -4.33
N VAL A 358 -3.56 19.96 -4.70
CA VAL A 358 -3.13 19.88 -6.10
C VAL A 358 -3.45 18.49 -6.64
N ILE A 359 -4.39 18.41 -7.57
CA ILE A 359 -4.84 17.16 -8.20
C ILE A 359 -4.45 17.14 -9.68
N GLY A 360 -4.31 15.93 -10.22
CA GLY A 360 -4.02 15.71 -11.63
C GLY A 360 -3.27 14.39 -11.84
N PRO A 361 -3.12 13.93 -13.08
CA PRO A 361 -2.38 12.71 -13.38
C PRO A 361 -0.91 12.74 -12.96
N ASN A 362 -0.29 11.57 -12.88
CA ASN A 362 1.16 11.49 -12.74
C ASN A 362 1.85 12.03 -14.01
N GLY A 363 2.94 12.78 -13.84
CA GLY A 363 3.67 13.38 -14.97
C GLY A 363 3.04 14.63 -15.59
N VAL A 364 1.96 15.19 -15.01
CA VAL A 364 1.35 16.47 -15.44
C VAL A 364 2.15 17.71 -14.99
N GLY A 365 3.22 17.54 -14.21
CA GLY A 365 4.06 18.65 -13.72
C GLY A 365 3.79 19.09 -12.28
N LYS A 366 3.07 18.32 -11.46
CA LYS A 366 2.83 18.64 -10.03
C LYS A 366 4.13 18.85 -9.24
N SER A 367 5.08 17.93 -9.35
CA SER A 367 6.38 18.06 -8.68
C SER A 367 7.21 19.21 -9.25
N THR A 368 7.11 19.46 -10.56
CA THR A 368 7.74 20.61 -11.22
C THR A 368 7.19 21.93 -10.68
N LEU A 369 5.87 22.04 -10.47
CA LEU A 369 5.27 23.22 -9.85
C LEU A 369 5.86 23.48 -8.45
N PHE A 370 6.03 22.44 -7.63
CA PHE A 370 6.68 22.59 -6.32
C PHE A 370 8.14 23.05 -6.44
N LYS A 371 8.91 22.51 -7.38
CA LYS A 371 10.28 22.97 -7.62
C LYS A 371 10.35 24.44 -8.07
N ILE A 372 9.40 24.89 -8.87
CA ILE A 372 9.27 26.31 -9.26
C ILE A 372 8.94 27.17 -8.04
N ILE A 373 8.02 26.75 -7.18
CA ILE A 373 7.71 27.45 -5.92
C ILE A 373 8.93 27.53 -5.00
N MET A 374 9.74 26.46 -4.95
CA MET A 374 11.00 26.41 -4.19
C MET A 374 12.16 27.17 -4.86
N GLN A 375 11.95 27.74 -6.05
CA GLN A 375 12.97 28.42 -6.85
C GLN A 375 14.14 27.50 -7.29
N GLU A 376 13.94 26.18 -7.27
CA GLU A 376 14.92 25.20 -7.78
C GLU A 376 14.89 25.08 -9.31
N GLU A 377 13.73 25.35 -9.91
CA GLU A 377 13.54 25.39 -11.35
C GLU A 377 12.88 26.71 -11.76
N GLN A 378 13.25 27.25 -12.93
CA GLN A 378 12.64 28.46 -13.45
C GLN A 378 11.50 28.13 -14.43
N PRO A 379 10.40 28.92 -14.42
CA PRO A 379 9.38 28.84 -15.45
C PRO A 379 9.95 29.29 -16.80
N ASP A 380 9.38 28.80 -17.89
CA ASP A 380 9.80 29.22 -19.24
C ASP A 380 9.16 30.56 -19.63
N ALA A 381 7.98 30.87 -19.08
CA ALA A 381 7.34 32.18 -19.14
C ALA A 381 6.43 32.39 -17.91
N GLY A 382 6.08 33.66 -17.65
CA GLY A 382 5.30 34.07 -16.49
C GLY A 382 6.16 34.29 -15.24
N ASP A 383 5.52 34.74 -14.17
CA ASP A 383 6.19 35.14 -12.93
C ASP A 383 5.58 34.41 -11.73
N ILE A 384 6.44 33.99 -10.80
CA ILE A 384 6.04 33.46 -9.50
C ILE A 384 6.68 34.28 -8.39
N THR A 385 5.86 34.76 -7.47
CA THR A 385 6.28 35.53 -6.29
C THR A 385 5.94 34.73 -5.05
N VAL A 386 6.93 34.50 -4.21
CA VAL A 386 6.76 33.90 -2.87
C VAL A 386 7.02 35.00 -1.86
N GLY A 387 6.09 35.20 -0.91
CA GLY A 387 6.19 36.28 0.07
C GLY A 387 7.42 36.14 0.97
N ASP A 388 8.03 37.25 1.36
CA ASP A 388 9.29 37.28 2.12
C ASP A 388 9.23 36.58 3.49
N THR A 389 8.03 36.47 4.08
CA THR A 389 7.80 35.80 5.36
C THR A 389 7.56 34.30 5.25
N VAL A 390 7.50 33.76 4.02
CA VAL A 390 7.17 32.36 3.79
C VAL A 390 8.42 31.51 3.99
N GLN A 391 8.34 30.57 4.94
CA GLN A 391 9.32 29.51 5.10
C GLN A 391 8.72 28.24 4.48
N ILE A 392 9.38 27.70 3.44
CA ILE A 392 8.87 26.52 2.75
C ILE A 392 9.44 25.27 3.43
N ALA A 393 8.55 24.39 3.89
CA ALA A 393 8.89 23.03 4.29
C ALA A 393 8.43 22.07 3.20
N TYR A 394 9.38 21.36 2.57
CA TYR A 394 9.09 20.44 1.47
C TYR A 394 9.37 18.99 1.86
N VAL A 395 8.39 18.12 1.57
CA VAL A 395 8.52 16.66 1.69
C VAL A 395 8.71 16.11 0.27
N ASP A 396 9.96 15.94 -0.17
CA ASP A 396 10.26 15.27 -1.45
C ASP A 396 9.88 13.77 -1.42
N GLN A 397 9.48 13.24 -2.58
CA GLN A 397 9.34 11.81 -2.84
C GLN A 397 10.70 11.11 -2.99
N THR A 398 11.77 11.83 -3.35
CA THR A 398 13.06 11.20 -3.68
C THR A 398 13.92 10.79 -2.47
N HIS A 399 13.44 10.98 -1.24
CA HIS A 399 14.09 10.49 -0.01
C HIS A 399 15.59 10.87 0.14
N LYS A 400 16.06 11.93 -0.53
CA LYS A 400 17.49 12.26 -0.64
C LYS A 400 18.20 12.46 0.70
N ASP A 401 17.47 12.90 1.73
CA ASP A 401 18.02 13.16 3.06
C ASP A 401 18.17 11.90 3.94
N LEU A 402 17.69 10.75 3.46
CA LEU A 402 17.73 9.48 4.18
C LEU A 402 19.06 8.75 3.92
N ILE A 403 20.04 8.95 4.80
CA ILE A 403 21.32 8.23 4.76
C ILE A 403 21.12 6.77 5.19
N PRO A 404 21.26 5.76 4.30
CA PRO A 404 20.82 4.38 4.57
C PRO A 404 21.52 3.69 5.74
N GLU A 405 22.78 4.05 6.00
CA GLU A 405 23.62 3.41 7.02
C GLU A 405 23.47 3.99 8.42
N LYS A 406 22.83 5.16 8.56
CA LYS A 406 22.60 5.81 9.86
C LYS A 406 21.34 5.28 10.52
N SER A 407 21.27 5.37 11.85
CA SER A 407 20.07 5.05 12.61
C SER A 407 18.98 6.12 12.44
N VAL A 408 17.71 5.75 12.67
CA VAL A 408 16.59 6.71 12.71
C VAL A 408 16.89 7.87 13.66
N TYR A 409 17.46 7.58 14.83
CA TYR A 409 17.86 8.59 15.79
C TYR A 409 18.85 9.58 15.19
N GLU A 410 19.96 9.10 14.63
CA GLU A 410 21.02 9.95 14.09
C GLU A 410 20.56 10.78 12.90
N VAL A 411 19.70 10.23 12.04
CA VAL A 411 19.20 10.94 10.86
C VAL A 411 18.29 12.10 11.27
N VAL A 412 17.35 11.88 12.19
CA VAL A 412 16.42 12.93 12.61
C VAL A 412 17.10 13.93 13.55
N SER A 413 17.91 13.44 14.49
CA SER A 413 18.50 14.27 15.55
C SER A 413 19.81 14.96 15.17
N GLY A 414 20.52 14.45 14.16
CA GLY A 414 21.89 14.88 13.87
C GLY A 414 22.89 14.53 14.98
N GLY A 415 22.52 13.64 15.90
CA GLY A 415 23.32 13.29 17.08
C GLY A 415 23.06 14.17 18.31
N LEU A 416 22.06 15.07 18.27
CA LEU A 416 21.71 15.94 19.39
C LEU A 416 20.63 15.33 20.28
N ASP A 417 20.78 15.44 21.61
CA ASP A 417 19.78 14.97 22.57
C ASP A 417 18.56 15.91 22.69
N LEU A 418 18.74 17.18 22.36
CA LEU A 418 17.71 18.21 22.35
C LEU A 418 17.56 18.76 20.94
N LEU A 419 16.34 18.74 20.42
CA LEU A 419 15.96 19.29 19.13
C LEU A 419 15.21 20.59 19.32
N GLN A 420 15.52 21.55 18.47
CA GLN A 420 14.71 22.74 18.30
C GLN A 420 13.66 22.43 17.22
N VAL A 421 12.38 22.49 17.60
CA VAL A 421 11.24 22.24 16.72
C VAL A 421 10.35 23.47 16.78
N GLY A 422 10.40 24.29 15.74
CA GLY A 422 9.86 25.65 15.77
C GLY A 422 10.47 26.47 16.92
N ASN A 423 9.63 26.98 17.81
CA ASN A 423 10.06 27.80 18.97
C ASN A 423 10.30 26.99 20.26
N ALA A 424 10.17 25.67 20.23
CA ALA A 424 10.29 24.82 21.42
C ALA A 424 11.50 23.89 21.37
N THR A 425 12.15 23.69 22.52
CA THR A 425 13.20 22.68 22.68
C THR A 425 12.61 21.39 23.24
N ILE A 426 12.75 20.29 22.50
CA ILE A 426 12.15 18.98 22.81
C ILE A 426 13.27 17.93 22.81
N ASN A 427 13.21 16.94 23.71
CA ASN A 427 14.14 15.81 23.66
C ASN A 427 13.97 14.99 22.37
N ALA A 428 15.08 14.64 21.72
CA ALA A 428 15.08 13.96 20.43
C ALA A 428 14.33 12.61 20.47
N ARG A 429 14.47 11.83 21.54
CA ARG A 429 13.78 10.54 21.68
C ARG A 429 12.28 10.72 21.90
N ALA A 430 11.89 11.77 22.64
CA ALA A 430 10.50 12.12 22.86
C ALA A 430 9.84 12.75 21.61
N TYR A 431 10.63 13.34 20.72
CA TYR A 431 10.16 13.80 19.42
C TYR A 431 9.92 12.61 18.48
N LEU A 432 10.90 11.70 18.37
CA LEU A 432 10.80 10.48 17.55
C LEU A 432 9.67 9.53 17.97
N SER A 433 9.39 9.45 19.28
CA SER A 433 8.25 8.64 19.75
C SER A 433 6.93 9.12 19.17
N ARG A 434 6.75 10.42 18.92
CA ARG A 434 5.53 10.98 18.28
C ARG A 434 5.33 10.52 16.83
N PHE A 435 6.40 10.09 16.16
CA PHE A 435 6.37 9.50 14.82
C PHE A 435 6.32 7.96 14.85
N ASN A 436 5.96 7.38 16.00
CA ASN A 436 5.87 5.94 16.23
C ASN A 436 7.22 5.21 16.11
N PHE A 437 8.32 5.87 16.49
CA PHE A 437 9.62 5.22 16.70
C PHE A 437 9.92 5.15 18.20
N THR A 438 9.75 3.97 18.79
CA THR A 438 9.97 3.75 20.24
C THR A 438 11.14 2.80 20.51
N GLY A 439 11.88 3.04 21.59
CA GLY A 439 12.92 2.14 22.08
C GLY A 439 13.92 1.69 21.01
N ALA A 440 13.91 0.40 20.69
CA ALA A 440 14.82 -0.22 19.72
C ALA A 440 14.59 0.27 18.27
N ASP A 441 13.38 0.72 17.92
CA ASP A 441 13.08 1.20 16.57
C ASP A 441 13.86 2.47 16.22
N GLN A 442 14.23 3.28 17.23
CA GLN A 442 15.05 4.47 17.05
C GLN A 442 16.50 4.14 16.65
N GLN A 443 16.96 2.91 16.95
CA GLN A 443 18.32 2.45 16.66
C GLN A 443 18.41 1.65 15.36
N LYS A 444 17.28 1.35 14.71
CA LYS A 444 17.28 0.68 13.39
C LYS A 444 17.95 1.58 12.35
N LYS A 445 18.72 0.97 11.46
CA LYS A 445 19.28 1.66 10.30
C LYS A 445 18.19 1.96 9.29
N VAL A 446 18.31 3.08 8.60
CA VAL A 446 17.31 3.53 7.62
C VAL A 446 17.10 2.52 6.48
N LYS A 447 18.14 1.79 6.09
CA LYS A 447 18.03 0.72 5.08
C LYS A 447 17.10 -0.43 5.51
N ASP A 448 17.02 -0.72 6.80
CA ASP A 448 16.23 -1.84 7.35
C ASP A 448 14.76 -1.45 7.62
N LEU A 449 14.39 -0.20 7.34
CA LEU A 449 13.03 0.30 7.50
C LEU A 449 12.14 -0.05 6.30
N SER A 450 10.90 -0.40 6.58
CA SER A 450 9.82 -0.48 5.58
C SER A 450 9.55 0.89 4.93
N GLY A 451 8.98 0.91 3.72
CA GLY A 451 8.63 2.17 3.04
C GLY A 451 7.75 3.11 3.87
N GLY A 452 6.76 2.56 4.60
CA GLY A 452 5.93 3.34 5.51
C GLY A 452 6.69 3.88 6.73
N GLU A 453 7.71 3.18 7.23
CA GLU A 453 8.61 3.69 8.26
C GLU A 453 9.51 4.80 7.69
N ARG A 454 10.10 4.62 6.51
CA ARG A 454 10.92 5.66 5.84
C ARG A 454 10.16 6.96 5.62
N ASN A 455 8.89 6.89 5.18
CA ASN A 455 8.02 8.06 5.05
C ASN A 455 7.82 8.80 6.38
N ARG A 456 7.68 8.07 7.50
CA ARG A 456 7.55 8.70 8.83
C ARG A 456 8.85 9.35 9.30
N VAL A 457 10.01 8.74 9.01
CA VAL A 457 11.31 9.38 9.28
C VAL A 457 11.43 10.68 8.49
N HIS A 458 11.08 10.63 7.21
CA HIS A 458 11.13 11.79 6.33
C HIS A 458 10.23 12.93 6.85
N LEU A 459 8.98 12.63 7.18
CA LEU A 459 8.06 13.58 7.82
C LEU A 459 8.63 14.16 9.13
N ALA A 460 9.31 13.36 9.94
CA ALA A 460 9.95 13.84 11.16
C ALA A 460 11.12 14.80 10.89
N ILE A 461 11.88 14.61 9.82
CA ILE A 461 12.94 15.54 9.42
C ILE A 461 12.30 16.86 8.95
N THR A 462 11.31 16.78 8.06
CA THR A 462 10.67 17.97 7.49
C THR A 462 9.94 18.80 8.54
N LEU A 463 9.20 18.15 9.45
CA LEU A 463 8.49 18.84 10.52
C LEU A 463 9.41 19.36 11.63
N LYS A 464 10.65 18.86 11.73
CA LYS A 464 11.66 19.41 12.65
C LYS A 464 12.14 20.77 12.15
N GLU A 465 12.43 20.86 10.85
CA GLU A 465 12.90 22.10 10.20
C GLU A 465 11.80 23.18 10.21
N GLY A 466 10.54 22.75 10.13
CA GLY A 466 9.38 23.64 10.18
C GLY A 466 9.22 24.45 8.88
N GLY A 467 8.06 25.08 8.75
CA GLY A 467 7.65 25.92 7.62
C GLY A 467 6.51 26.83 8.02
#